data_AF-A0A9D5QST1-F1
#
_entry.id   AF-A0A9D5QST1-F1
#
_cell.length_a   1.000
_cell.length_b   1.000
_cell.length_c   1.000
_cell.angle_alpha   90.00
_cell.angle_beta   90.00
_cell.angle_gamma   90.00
#
_symmetry.space_group_name_H-M   'P 1'
#
loop_
_entity.id
_entity.type
_entity.pdbx_description
1 polymer ?
#
loop_
_entity_poly.entity_id
_entity_poly.type
_entity_poly.pdbx_seq_one_letter_code
_entity_poly.pdbx_strand_id
1 'polypeptide(L)'
;MSPLLNIDKTYKEWLTGISEKFRRSQIKAATSVNSEMLKFYWDLGREITEKKSHYHWGDKFFENLSHDLKILLPQVKSFSPTNLRYMQRFYLLYPKADKILPQAEEEITEQESQIDPQVGEEILIIPWGHHKVIMDKYQDNINKAIFFVRKTIANNWSRGMLENFVDTDLYERQGRAITNFHSA
;
A
#
# COMPACT_ATOMS: atom_id res chain seq x y z
N MET A 1 11.63 -46.97 19.19
CA MET A 1 11.76 -45.62 19.78
C MET A 1 12.98 -44.96 19.15
N SER A 2 12.80 -43.93 18.33
CA SER A 2 13.95 -43.23 17.73
C SER A 2 14.65 -42.42 18.82
N PRO A 3 15.98 -42.56 18.99
CA PRO A 3 16.69 -41.86 20.05
C PRO A 3 16.68 -40.36 19.76
N LEU A 4 16.33 -39.58 20.77
CA LEU A 4 16.35 -38.12 20.76
C LEU A 4 17.74 -37.65 20.29
N LEU A 5 17.77 -36.88 19.20
CA LEU A 5 18.99 -36.26 18.65
C LEU A 5 19.80 -35.64 19.80
N ASN A 6 21.07 -35.96 19.88
CA ASN A 6 21.97 -35.33 20.84
C ASN A 6 22.16 -33.86 20.41
N ILE A 7 21.35 -32.97 20.99
CA ILE A 7 21.23 -31.56 20.60
C ILE A 7 22.38 -30.77 21.23
N ASP A 8 23.58 -30.91 20.68
CA ASP A 8 24.69 -30.06 21.08
C ASP A 8 24.39 -28.58 20.75
N LYS A 9 25.16 -27.68 21.38
CA LYS A 9 24.99 -26.23 21.20
C LYS A 9 25.11 -25.83 19.73
N THR A 10 26.01 -26.45 18.99
CA THR A 10 26.27 -26.23 17.57
C THR A 10 25.03 -26.50 16.71
N TYR A 11 24.34 -27.61 16.94
CA TYR A 11 23.12 -27.96 16.22
C TYR A 11 21.97 -26.98 16.52
N LYS A 12 21.81 -26.52 17.77
CA LYS A 12 20.80 -25.51 18.14
C LYS A 12 21.07 -24.18 17.43
N GLU A 13 22.32 -23.72 17.43
CA GLU A 13 22.73 -22.49 16.75
C GLU A 13 22.50 -22.58 15.24
N TRP A 14 22.84 -23.72 14.64
CA TRP A 14 22.57 -23.99 13.22
C TRP A 14 21.07 -23.97 12.92
N LEU A 15 20.24 -24.61 13.75
CA LEU A 15 18.78 -24.65 13.58
C LEU A 15 18.16 -23.25 13.69
N THR A 16 18.56 -22.45 14.68
CA THR A 16 18.15 -21.03 14.78
C THR A 16 18.52 -20.26 13.52
N GLY A 17 19.74 -20.45 13.01
CA GLY A 17 20.20 -19.82 11.78
C GLY A 17 19.38 -20.22 10.55
N ILE A 18 18.91 -21.48 10.44
CA ILE A 18 17.99 -21.92 9.38
C ILE A 18 16.64 -21.21 9.53
N SER A 19 16.06 -21.20 10.73
CA SER A 19 14.76 -20.56 10.98
C SER A 19 14.78 -19.07 10.65
N GLU A 20 15.85 -18.35 11.01
CA GLU A 20 16.03 -16.94 10.66
C GLU A 20 16.18 -16.71 9.15
N LYS A 21 16.98 -17.54 8.47
CA LYS A 21 17.11 -17.49 7.00
C LYS A 21 15.76 -17.72 6.32
N PHE A 22 15.01 -18.72 6.76
CA PHE A 22 13.69 -19.03 6.22
C PHE A 22 12.71 -17.87 6.42
N ARG A 23 12.63 -17.32 7.65
CA ARG A 23 11.77 -16.17 7.95
C ARG A 23 12.12 -14.95 7.10
N ARG A 24 13.42 -14.66 6.91
CA ARG A 24 13.87 -13.57 6.05
C ARG A 24 13.45 -13.79 4.59
N SER A 25 13.57 -15.02 4.08
CA SER A 25 13.10 -15.36 2.73
C SER A 25 11.59 -15.18 2.59
N GLN A 26 10.79 -15.56 3.59
CA GLN A 26 9.34 -15.34 3.58
C GLN A 26 8.98 -13.85 3.57
N ILE A 27 9.66 -13.02 4.37
CA ILE A 27 9.44 -11.57 4.39
C ILE A 27 9.77 -10.96 3.02
N LYS A 28 10.89 -11.37 2.40
CA LYS A 28 11.28 -10.91 1.06
C LYS A 28 10.25 -11.30 0.00
N ALA A 29 9.75 -12.53 0.03
CA ALA A 29 8.72 -12.97 -0.89
C ALA A 29 7.41 -12.18 -0.69
N ALA A 30 6.97 -12.01 0.56
CA ALA A 30 5.74 -11.28 0.88
C ALA A 30 5.80 -9.80 0.47
N THR A 31 6.93 -9.14 0.69
CA THR A 31 7.14 -7.73 0.30
C THR A 31 7.16 -7.57 -1.22
N SER A 32 7.82 -8.49 -1.94
CA SER A 32 7.80 -8.50 -3.41
C SER A 32 6.38 -8.69 -3.96
N VAL A 33 5.62 -9.64 -3.40
CA VAL A 33 4.22 -9.89 -3.81
C VAL A 33 3.34 -8.67 -3.50
N ASN A 34 3.50 -8.04 -2.34
CA ASN A 34 2.76 -6.84 -1.97
C ASN A 34 3.01 -5.69 -2.96
N SER A 35 4.28 -5.44 -3.29
CA SER A 35 4.66 -4.41 -4.26
C SER A 35 3.99 -4.64 -5.62
N GLU A 36 4.10 -5.85 -6.19
CA GLU A 36 3.48 -6.16 -7.48
C GLU A 36 1.96 -6.06 -7.46
N MET A 37 1.32 -6.49 -6.36
CA MET A 37 -0.11 -6.32 -6.16
C MET A 37 -0.52 -4.84 -6.13
N LEU A 38 0.24 -3.98 -5.43
CA LEU A 38 -0.07 -2.56 -5.33
C LEU A 38 0.15 -1.81 -6.65
N LYS A 39 1.19 -2.18 -7.41
CA LYS A 39 1.40 -1.69 -8.79
C LYS A 39 0.17 -1.97 -9.66
N PHE A 40 -0.27 -3.23 -9.66
CA PHE A 40 -1.45 -3.65 -10.42
C PHE A 40 -2.73 -2.94 -9.96
N TYR A 41 -2.91 -2.74 -8.65
CA TYR A 41 -4.09 -2.03 -8.12
C TYR A 41 -4.11 -0.56 -8.49
N TRP A 42 -2.94 0.10 -8.49
CA TRP A 42 -2.81 1.48 -8.93
C TRP A 42 -3.15 1.61 -10.42
N ASP A 43 -2.57 0.74 -11.25
CA ASP A 43 -2.78 0.72 -12.69
C ASP A 43 -4.24 0.46 -13.08
N LEU A 44 -4.87 -0.55 -12.47
CA LEU A 44 -6.29 -0.81 -12.68
C LEU A 44 -7.17 0.36 -12.20
N GLY A 45 -6.76 1.06 -11.14
CA GLY A 45 -7.42 2.28 -10.69
C GLY A 45 -7.37 3.42 -11.70
N ARG A 46 -6.22 3.58 -12.39
CA ARG A 46 -6.03 4.51 -13.51
C ARG A 46 -6.96 4.15 -14.67
N GLU A 47 -6.90 2.92 -15.15
CA GLU A 47 -7.73 2.45 -16.27
C GLU A 47 -9.22 2.63 -15.98
N ILE A 48 -9.68 2.26 -14.78
CA ILE A 48 -11.08 2.46 -14.36
C ILE A 48 -11.46 3.95 -14.46
N THR A 49 -10.58 4.85 -14.01
CA THR A 49 -10.85 6.29 -14.01
C THR A 49 -10.93 6.85 -15.41
N GLU A 50 -9.95 6.53 -16.26
CA GLU A 50 -9.91 6.95 -17.66
C GLU A 50 -11.15 6.44 -18.41
N LYS A 51 -11.44 5.14 -18.34
CA LYS A 51 -12.55 4.60 -19.09
C LYS A 51 -13.91 5.14 -18.61
N LYS A 52 -14.08 5.37 -17.31
CA LYS A 52 -15.31 6.02 -16.79
C LYS A 52 -15.46 7.48 -17.24
N SER A 53 -14.37 8.20 -17.53
CA SER A 53 -14.46 9.54 -18.12
C SER A 53 -14.87 9.52 -19.59
N HIS A 54 -14.51 8.48 -20.33
CA HIS A 54 -14.81 8.35 -21.76
C HIS A 54 -16.16 7.69 -22.05
N TYR A 55 -16.63 6.79 -21.17
CA TYR A 55 -17.81 5.96 -21.40
C TYR A 55 -18.84 6.06 -20.27
N HIS A 56 -20.11 6.10 -20.63
CA HIS A 56 -21.23 6.14 -19.68
C HIS A 56 -21.71 4.72 -19.35
N TRP A 57 -21.07 4.07 -18.39
CA TRP A 57 -21.35 2.67 -18.01
C TRP A 57 -22.41 2.47 -16.92
N GLY A 58 -23.03 3.56 -16.45
CA GLY A 58 -24.13 3.53 -15.49
C GLY A 58 -23.74 3.10 -14.06
N ASP A 59 -24.73 3.05 -13.17
CA ASP A 59 -24.53 2.91 -11.72
C ASP A 59 -24.03 1.53 -11.28
N LYS A 60 -24.21 0.51 -12.13
CA LYS A 60 -23.81 -0.89 -11.87
C LYS A 60 -22.43 -1.26 -12.43
N PHE A 61 -21.64 -0.27 -12.84
CA PHE A 61 -20.34 -0.51 -13.48
C PHE A 61 -19.42 -1.42 -12.66
N PHE A 62 -19.24 -1.14 -11.36
CA PHE A 62 -18.31 -1.90 -10.52
C PHE A 62 -18.81 -3.32 -10.22
N GLU A 63 -20.12 -3.48 -10.19
CA GLU A 63 -20.83 -4.73 -9.95
C GLU A 63 -20.68 -5.65 -11.17
N ASN A 64 -20.87 -5.10 -12.38
CA ASN A 64 -20.64 -5.80 -13.63
C ASN A 64 -19.15 -6.15 -13.81
N LEU A 65 -18.24 -5.17 -13.62
CA LEU A 65 -16.80 -5.41 -13.72
C LEU A 65 -16.33 -6.48 -12.72
N SER A 66 -16.83 -6.45 -11.48
CA SER A 66 -16.54 -7.48 -10.49
C SER A 66 -17.05 -8.86 -10.92
N HIS A 67 -18.26 -8.93 -11.48
CA HIS A 67 -18.83 -10.17 -11.98
C HIS A 67 -17.99 -10.76 -13.11
N ASP A 68 -17.68 -9.95 -14.13
CA ASP A 68 -16.92 -10.38 -15.30
C ASP A 68 -15.50 -10.80 -14.93
N LEU A 69 -14.81 -10.04 -14.08
CA LEU A 69 -13.46 -10.39 -13.62
C LEU A 69 -13.45 -11.68 -12.79
N LYS A 70 -14.49 -11.96 -11.99
CA LYS A 70 -14.60 -13.22 -11.24
C LYS A 70 -14.86 -14.42 -12.15
N ILE A 71 -15.55 -14.22 -13.27
CA ILE A 71 -15.74 -15.26 -14.28
C ILE A 71 -14.42 -15.55 -15.00
N LEU A 72 -13.71 -14.50 -15.41
CA LEU A 72 -12.45 -14.63 -16.15
C LEU A 72 -11.29 -15.12 -15.26
N LEU A 73 -11.29 -14.74 -13.97
CA LEU A 73 -10.22 -15.00 -13.02
C LEU A 73 -10.78 -15.63 -11.72
N PRO A 74 -11.36 -16.84 -11.77
CA PRO A 74 -12.12 -17.42 -10.65
C PRO A 74 -11.29 -17.70 -9.39
N GLN A 75 -9.97 -17.84 -9.52
CA GLN A 75 -9.07 -18.08 -8.39
C GLN A 75 -8.70 -16.79 -7.63
N VAL A 76 -9.01 -15.62 -8.20
CA VAL A 76 -8.59 -14.32 -7.67
C VAL A 76 -9.73 -13.71 -6.85
N LYS A 77 -9.54 -13.64 -5.53
CA LYS A 77 -10.57 -13.12 -4.60
C LYS A 77 -10.59 -11.60 -4.46
N SER A 78 -9.62 -10.89 -5.04
CA SER A 78 -9.45 -9.44 -4.86
C SER A 78 -10.42 -8.57 -5.66
N PHE A 79 -11.21 -9.11 -6.59
CA PHE A 79 -12.08 -8.32 -7.46
C PHE A 79 -13.51 -8.22 -6.95
N SER A 80 -13.70 -7.76 -5.71
CA SER A 80 -15.03 -7.34 -5.23
C SER A 80 -15.35 -5.91 -5.70
N PRO A 81 -16.63 -5.51 -5.81
CA PRO A 81 -16.99 -4.15 -6.22
C PRO A 81 -16.37 -3.10 -5.30
N THR A 82 -16.38 -3.36 -3.99
CA THR A 82 -15.73 -2.51 -2.99
C THR A 82 -14.23 -2.39 -3.21
N ASN A 83 -13.54 -3.50 -3.49
CA ASN A 83 -12.09 -3.44 -3.68
C ASN A 83 -11.71 -2.74 -4.99
N LEU A 84 -12.50 -2.90 -6.07
CA LEU A 84 -12.32 -2.14 -7.31
C LEU A 84 -12.50 -0.62 -7.09
N ARG A 85 -13.47 -0.22 -6.25
CA ARG A 85 -13.61 1.19 -5.84
C ARG A 85 -12.40 1.67 -5.04
N TYR A 86 -11.82 0.83 -4.18
CA TYR A 86 -10.57 1.16 -3.50
C TYR A 86 -9.38 1.28 -4.46
N MET A 87 -9.27 0.42 -5.47
CA MET A 87 -8.23 0.55 -6.51
C MET A 87 -8.35 1.90 -7.23
N GLN A 88 -9.58 2.30 -7.60
CA GLN A 88 -9.84 3.63 -8.15
C GLN A 88 -9.40 4.76 -7.19
N ARG A 89 -9.81 4.69 -5.92
CA ARG A 89 -9.42 5.68 -4.91
C ARG A 89 -7.90 5.74 -4.71
N PHE A 90 -7.23 4.59 -4.79
CA PHE A 90 -5.79 4.50 -4.62
C PHE A 90 -5.04 5.26 -5.72
N TYR A 91 -5.46 5.09 -6.97
CA TYR A 91 -4.97 5.91 -8.08
C TYR A 91 -5.26 7.40 -7.88
N LEU A 92 -6.51 7.75 -7.57
CA LEU A 92 -6.92 9.16 -7.39
C LEU A 92 -6.19 9.87 -6.24
N LEU A 93 -5.83 9.14 -5.18
CA LEU A 93 -5.06 9.68 -4.06
C LEU A 93 -3.57 9.87 -4.42
N TYR A 94 -3.03 9.04 -5.31
CA TYR A 94 -1.62 9.07 -5.73
C TYR A 94 -1.47 9.14 -7.27
N PRO A 95 -2.04 10.15 -7.95
CA PRO A 95 -2.17 10.13 -9.41
C PRO A 95 -0.83 10.32 -10.14
N LYS A 96 0.17 10.92 -9.48
CA LYS A 96 1.52 11.20 -10.02
C LYS A 96 2.57 10.21 -9.53
N ALA A 97 2.15 9.03 -9.11
CA ALA A 97 3.05 7.98 -8.67
C ALA A 97 3.56 7.16 -9.85
N ASP A 98 3.82 7.80 -11.00
CA ASP A 98 4.09 7.15 -12.29
C ASP A 98 5.33 6.24 -12.27
N LYS A 99 6.26 6.50 -11.34
CA LYS A 99 7.43 5.63 -11.08
C LYS A 99 7.09 4.26 -10.47
N ILE A 100 5.83 4.01 -10.11
CA ILE A 100 5.35 2.71 -9.61
C ILE A 100 5.43 1.62 -10.69
N LEU A 101 5.23 1.99 -11.97
CA LEU A 101 5.33 1.07 -13.09
C LEU A 101 6.76 1.09 -13.64
N PRO A 102 7.46 -0.06 -13.77
CA PRO A 102 8.84 -0.09 -14.28
C PRO A 102 9.04 0.34 -15.74
N GLN A 103 7.99 0.77 -16.48
CA GLN A 103 8.09 1.05 -17.91
C GLN A 103 7.13 2.16 -18.35
N ALA A 104 7.68 3.35 -18.57
CA ALA A 104 7.44 4.23 -19.73
C ALA A 104 8.21 5.53 -19.46
N GLU A 105 9.35 5.69 -20.12
CA GLU A 105 9.96 7.00 -20.36
C GLU A 105 9.06 7.75 -21.34
N GLU A 106 7.94 8.29 -20.87
CA GLU A 106 7.27 9.37 -21.57
C GLU A 106 7.77 10.68 -20.95
N GLU A 107 8.28 11.56 -21.81
CA GLU A 107 8.89 12.84 -21.48
C GLU A 107 8.04 13.63 -20.49
N ILE A 108 8.45 13.62 -19.21
CA ILE A 108 7.83 14.45 -18.18
C ILE A 108 8.32 15.87 -18.42
N THR A 109 7.47 16.71 -19.01
CA THR A 109 7.68 18.16 -19.03
C THR A 109 7.78 18.65 -17.59
N GLU A 110 8.93 19.22 -17.22
CA GLU A 110 9.42 19.45 -15.85
C GLU A 110 8.59 20.39 -14.95
N GLN A 111 7.35 20.75 -15.31
CA GLN A 111 6.72 21.95 -14.75
C GLN A 111 5.49 21.75 -13.85
N GLU A 112 4.98 20.53 -13.58
CA GLU A 112 3.73 20.41 -12.79
C GLU A 112 3.67 19.33 -11.69
N SER A 113 4.75 18.65 -11.30
CA SER A 113 4.66 17.66 -10.21
C SER A 113 5.02 18.24 -8.84
N GLN A 114 4.01 18.71 -8.11
CA GLN A 114 4.11 19.06 -6.67
C GLN A 114 4.29 17.84 -5.74
N ILE A 115 4.47 16.63 -6.29
CA ILE A 115 4.63 15.40 -5.53
C ILE A 115 6.03 14.86 -5.82
N ASP A 116 6.81 14.70 -4.75
CA ASP A 116 8.16 14.14 -4.75
C ASP A 116 8.17 12.75 -5.43
N PRO A 117 9.03 12.52 -6.44
CA PRO A 117 9.18 11.21 -7.08
C PRO A 117 9.45 10.05 -6.13
N GLN A 118 9.89 10.30 -4.88
CA GLN A 118 10.06 9.29 -3.83
C GLN A 118 8.74 8.67 -3.34
N VAL A 119 7.60 9.33 -3.53
CA VAL A 119 6.30 8.88 -3.02
C VAL A 119 5.86 7.55 -3.65
N GLY A 120 6.24 7.30 -4.91
CA GLY A 120 5.89 6.06 -5.61
C GLY A 120 6.47 4.81 -4.94
N GLU A 121 7.73 4.85 -4.49
CA GLU A 121 8.37 3.69 -3.84
C GLU A 121 7.83 3.47 -2.43
N GLU A 122 7.61 4.55 -1.67
CA GLU A 122 7.14 4.47 -0.28
C GLU A 122 5.78 3.77 -0.18
N ILE A 123 4.85 4.07 -1.08
CA ILE A 123 3.51 3.47 -1.03
C ILE A 123 3.51 1.98 -1.35
N LEU A 124 4.54 1.44 -2.00
CA LEU A 124 4.65 0.00 -2.29
C LEU A 124 5.12 -0.84 -1.08
N ILE A 125 5.62 -0.17 -0.04
CA ILE A 125 6.18 -0.83 1.14
C ILE A 125 5.08 -1.30 2.11
N ILE A 126 4.03 -0.50 2.30
CA ILE A 126 3.00 -0.81 3.30
C ILE A 126 1.94 -1.77 2.75
N PRO A 127 1.35 -2.64 3.59
CA PRO A 127 0.29 -3.55 3.14
C PRO A 127 -0.98 -2.83 2.65
N TRP A 128 -1.72 -3.46 1.72
CA TRP A 128 -3.01 -2.94 1.24
C TRP A 128 -4.04 -2.62 2.34
N GLY A 129 -4.02 -3.38 3.44
CA GLY A 129 -4.87 -3.12 4.59
C GLY A 129 -4.64 -1.73 5.20
N HIS A 130 -3.40 -1.26 5.24
CA HIS A 130 -3.03 0.07 5.73
C HIS A 130 -3.47 1.15 4.76
N HIS A 131 -3.32 0.93 3.45
CA HIS A 131 -3.82 1.86 2.43
C HIS A 131 -5.32 2.08 2.54
N LYS A 132 -6.12 1.04 2.82
CA LYS A 132 -7.57 1.22 3.03
C LYS A 132 -7.88 2.12 4.21
N VAL A 133 -7.19 1.96 5.34
CA VAL A 133 -7.35 2.84 6.52
C VAL A 133 -7.04 4.29 6.16
N ILE A 134 -5.95 4.53 5.41
CA ILE A 134 -5.55 5.86 4.97
C ILE A 134 -6.59 6.46 4.00
N MET A 135 -7.02 5.69 3.00
CA MET A 135 -7.99 6.14 2.01
C MET A 135 -9.36 6.43 2.62
N ASP A 136 -9.80 5.66 3.62
CA ASP A 136 -11.08 5.87 4.28
C ASP A 136 -11.13 7.21 5.03
N LYS A 137 -9.98 7.71 5.52
CA LYS A 137 -9.90 8.97 6.26
C LYS A 137 -9.45 10.17 5.41
N TYR A 138 -8.53 9.97 4.47
CA TYR A 138 -7.79 11.04 3.81
C TYR A 138 -7.87 10.97 2.28
N GLN A 139 -9.01 10.53 1.73
CA GLN A 139 -9.23 10.33 0.30
C GLN A 139 -8.81 11.52 -0.58
N ASP A 140 -9.00 12.75 -0.10
CA ASP A 140 -8.70 13.98 -0.85
C ASP A 140 -7.53 14.79 -0.25
N ASN A 141 -6.74 14.17 0.65
CA ASN A 141 -5.61 14.82 1.32
C ASN A 141 -4.33 13.98 1.20
N ILE A 142 -3.66 14.14 0.07
CA ILE A 142 -2.42 13.43 -0.23
C ILE A 142 -1.32 13.69 0.81
N ASN A 143 -1.21 14.90 1.34
CA ASN A 143 -0.17 15.24 2.32
C ASN A 143 -0.33 14.45 3.62
N LYS A 144 -1.57 14.34 4.13
CA LYS A 144 -1.86 13.50 5.29
C LYS A 144 -1.64 12.03 4.96
N ALA A 145 -2.06 11.57 3.78
CA ALA A 145 -1.87 10.20 3.37
C ALA A 145 -0.38 9.81 3.35
N ILE A 146 0.47 10.59 2.67
CA ILE A 146 1.92 10.39 2.62
C ILE A 146 2.54 10.44 4.03
N PHE A 147 2.10 11.37 4.88
CA PHE A 147 2.58 11.41 6.27
C PHE A 147 2.34 10.09 7.00
N PHE A 148 1.14 9.52 6.90
CA PHE A 148 0.82 8.25 7.55
C PHE A 148 1.53 7.05 6.91
N VAL A 149 1.76 7.05 5.60
CA VAL A 149 2.62 6.07 4.91
C VAL A 149 4.03 6.12 5.51
N ARG A 150 4.66 7.29 5.51
CA ARG A 150 6.02 7.50 6.03
C ARG A 150 6.15 7.13 7.49
N LYS A 151 5.19 7.52 8.34
CA LYS A 151 5.18 7.15 9.75
C LYS A 151 5.00 5.65 9.95
N THR A 152 4.16 5.00 9.14
CA THR A 152 3.98 3.55 9.17
C THR A 152 5.28 2.81 8.86
N ILE A 153 6.01 3.26 7.83
CA ILE A 153 7.32 2.70 7.46
C ILE A 153 8.35 2.93 8.58
N ALA A 154 8.49 4.18 9.03
CA ALA A 154 9.50 4.56 10.00
C ALA A 154 9.33 3.87 11.36
N ASN A 155 8.09 3.60 11.77
CA ASN A 155 7.78 3.05 13.10
C ASN A 155 7.24 1.61 13.07
N ASN A 156 7.22 0.97 11.89
CA ASN A 156 6.67 -0.37 11.68
C ASN A 156 5.25 -0.54 12.27
N TRP A 157 4.37 0.44 12.02
CA TRP A 157 3.03 0.41 12.61
C TRP A 157 2.22 -0.78 12.08
N SER A 158 1.63 -1.53 13.02
CA SER A 158 0.57 -2.48 12.67
C SER A 158 -0.65 -1.72 12.15
N ARG A 159 -1.55 -2.42 11.45
CA ARG A 159 -2.78 -1.79 10.94
C ARG A 159 -3.61 -1.16 12.08
N GLY A 160 -3.76 -1.87 13.21
CA GLY A 160 -4.48 -1.33 14.37
C GLY A 160 -3.80 -0.13 15.02
N MET A 161 -2.46 -0.07 15.00
CA MET A 161 -1.73 1.10 15.49
C MET A 161 -1.92 2.30 14.54
N LEU A 162 -1.89 2.06 13.23
CA LEU A 162 -2.21 3.07 12.24
C LEU A 162 -3.65 3.59 12.42
N GLU A 163 -4.64 2.70 12.54
CA GLU A 163 -6.05 3.05 12.82
C GLU A 163 -6.14 3.99 14.03
N ASN A 164 -5.53 3.63 15.16
CA ASN A 164 -5.51 4.47 16.36
C ASN A 164 -4.88 5.87 16.13
N PHE A 165 -3.78 5.96 15.37
CA PHE A 165 -3.12 7.24 15.12
C PHE A 165 -3.86 8.13 14.11
N VAL A 166 -4.55 7.50 13.16
CA VAL A 166 -5.45 8.16 12.20
C VAL A 166 -6.67 8.71 12.94
N ASP A 167 -7.27 7.93 13.85
CA ASP A 167 -8.43 8.35 14.63
C ASP A 167 -8.12 9.48 15.62
N THR A 168 -6.90 9.53 16.12
CA THR A 168 -6.45 10.58 17.04
C THR A 168 -5.80 11.78 16.33
N ASP A 169 -5.92 11.89 15.00
CA ASP A 169 -5.38 12.95 14.16
C ASP A 169 -3.95 13.36 14.55
N LEU A 170 -3.05 12.36 14.62
CA LEU A 170 -1.64 12.59 14.98
C LEU A 170 -0.97 13.69 14.15
N TYR A 171 -1.33 13.80 12.87
CA TYR A 171 -0.83 14.84 11.97
C TYR A 171 -1.07 16.25 12.54
N GLU A 172 -2.29 16.53 12.99
CA GLU A 172 -2.66 17.84 13.56
C GLU A 172 -1.93 18.11 14.87
N ARG A 173 -1.75 17.08 15.71
CA ARG A 173 -1.03 17.20 16.99
C ARG A 173 0.45 17.52 16.78
N GLN A 174 1.10 16.89 15.81
CA GLN A 174 2.50 17.18 15.49
C GLN A 174 2.68 18.54 14.82
N GLY A 175 1.72 18.98 14.00
CA GLY A 175 1.72 20.34 13.43
C GLY A 175 1.57 21.45 14.49
N ARG A 176 0.71 21.24 15.50
CA ARG A 176 0.49 22.19 16.61
C ARG A 176 1.63 22.23 17.64
N ALA A 177 2.39 21.15 17.78
CA ALA A 177 3.50 21.11 18.74
C ALA A 177 4.67 22.02 18.33
N ILE A 178 4.89 22.24 17.04
CA ILE A 178 5.98 23.09 16.53
C ILE A 178 5.66 24.58 16.75
N THR A 179 4.38 24.98 16.72
CA THR A 179 3.97 26.39 16.84
C THR A 179 3.96 26.92 18.28
N ASN A 180 4.01 26.05 19.30
CA ASN A 180 3.88 26.46 20.71
C ASN A 180 5.21 26.73 21.43
N PHE A 181 6.35 26.72 20.73
CA PHE A 181 7.68 27.01 21.31
C PHE A 181 8.25 28.38 20.94
N HIS A 182 7.41 29.34 20.53
CA HIS A 182 7.83 30.73 20.28
C HIS A 182 7.14 31.72 21.23
N SER A 183 7.20 31.49 22.55
CA SER A 183 7.15 32.58 23.56
C SER A 183 7.55 32.06 24.94
N ALA A 184 8.78 32.35 25.37
CA ALA A 184 9.15 32.57 26.76
C ALA A 184 10.37 33.51 26.78
#